data_AF-A0A2E7L5Y3-F1
#
_entry.id   AF-A0A2E7L5Y3-F1
#
_cell.length_a   1.000
_cell.length_b   1.000
_cell.length_c   1.000
_cell.angle_alpha   90.00
_cell.angle_beta   90.00
_cell.angle_gamma   90.00
#
_symmetry.space_group_name_H-M   'P 1'
#
loop_
_entity.id
_entity.type
_entity.pdbx_description
1 polymer ?
#
loop_
_entity_poly.entity_id
_entity_poly.type
_entity_poly.pdbx_seq_one_letter_code
_entity_poly.pdbx_strand_id
1 'polypeptide(L)'
;MAIGLEQFVKSVSDSGILSGQEMDAVRSRMASQSLEVQDFARELVNQGKLTIFQARNIVAGGANRLVLGSYVILDKLGAGGMGTVYKAQHRRMKRVVALKVLPTAKMSKSGMVQRFQREVEAAAKLDHPNVVTAHDADEHRGLHYLVMEYVDGFDLAYLVERCGRLPGESVDWIIQVAKGLNYAHNQGVVHRDIKPANLLLDTNGTVKILDMGLARFDEQADGSEDEASGLTQMGEIIGTLDFMSPEQAEDTRRADARSDIYSLGCTLYYLLTAQYLYSEDTVLKKLLAHRTKPIPSLRSICSDVSERLDLFFQKMVAKSPDDRPQTMGEVIEELQAARLQESAGSQSNQEIEKLLAPLEEEKRNEGQKRAQRETEQMMRTKPVTTPVTVKQPQKSATDVNELIQGVENDARAVKNTDAQRRDSRRQVGLARSTSRDSDTTTLSLVLACKCGAVFAAPGKLAGKILSCPSCSGKIPIPDPQKRVAGEYSEVRCPCGERFFATGGAFGKTLKCKKCRKPVSIPNPKSRAVSCKKCGQRFAASDSLAGKTVACPSCSGAIKVPPL
;
A
#
# COMPACT_ATOMS: atom_id res chain seq x y z
N MET A 1 -3.74 25.39 2.83
CA MET A 1 -3.92 26.56 3.71
C MET A 1 -3.95 26.05 5.15
N ALA A 2 -3.22 26.66 6.08
CA ALA A 2 -3.41 26.38 7.51
C ALA A 2 -4.63 27.18 7.99
N ILE A 3 -5.59 26.52 8.63
CA ILE A 3 -6.80 27.20 9.14
C ILE A 3 -6.46 28.01 10.39
N GLY A 4 -7.08 29.19 10.57
CA GLY A 4 -6.96 29.98 11.80
C GLY A 4 -7.77 29.39 12.96
N LEU A 5 -7.52 29.83 14.20
CA LEU A 5 -8.16 29.25 15.40
C LEU A 5 -9.69 29.37 15.37
N GLU A 6 -10.22 30.53 14.99
CA GLU A 6 -11.67 30.71 14.84
C GLU A 6 -12.25 29.82 13.75
N GLN A 7 -11.51 29.62 12.65
CA GLN A 7 -11.93 28.72 11.59
C GLN A 7 -11.87 27.26 12.02
N PHE A 8 -10.90 26.88 12.86
CA PHE A 8 -10.82 25.57 13.50
C PHE A 8 -12.04 25.34 14.40
N VAL A 9 -12.31 26.24 15.33
CA VAL A 9 -13.44 26.15 16.27
C VAL A 9 -14.76 26.06 15.52
N LYS A 10 -14.95 26.93 14.53
CA LYS A 10 -16.13 26.92 13.66
C LYS A 10 -16.26 25.61 12.89
N SER A 11 -15.18 25.09 12.30
CA SER A 11 -15.23 23.85 11.52
C SER A 11 -15.56 22.62 12.38
N VAL A 12 -15.04 22.56 13.61
CA VAL A 12 -15.35 21.48 14.57
C VAL A 12 -16.81 21.56 15.02
N SER A 13 -17.29 22.77 15.31
CA SER A 13 -18.68 22.99 15.74
C SER A 13 -19.67 22.71 14.60
N ASP A 14 -19.39 23.22 13.40
CA ASP A 14 -20.23 23.04 12.20
C ASP A 14 -20.28 21.57 11.76
N SER A 15 -19.18 20.82 11.92
CA SER A 15 -19.16 19.37 11.65
C SER A 15 -19.89 18.56 12.72
N GLY A 16 -20.13 19.15 13.90
CA GLY A 16 -20.80 18.50 15.02
C GLY A 16 -20.00 17.36 15.65
N ILE A 17 -18.67 17.41 15.53
CA ILE A 17 -17.73 16.51 16.21
C ILE A 17 -17.68 16.85 17.71
N LEU A 18 -17.61 18.14 18.04
CA LEU A 18 -17.75 18.67 19.39
C LEU A 18 -18.75 19.81 19.40
N SER A 19 -19.45 20.01 20.51
CA SER A 19 -20.35 21.15 20.68
C SER A 19 -19.58 22.44 20.95
N GLY A 20 -20.20 23.59 20.63
CA GLY A 20 -19.62 24.90 20.96
C GLY A 20 -19.30 25.05 22.44
N GLN A 21 -20.16 24.52 23.33
CA GLN A 21 -19.93 24.51 24.78
C GLN A 21 -18.69 23.72 25.20
N GLU A 22 -18.46 22.56 24.58
CA GLU A 22 -17.24 21.78 24.84
C GLU A 22 -15.99 22.51 24.36
N MET A 23 -16.09 23.20 23.23
CA MET A 23 -14.99 23.98 22.67
C MET A 23 -14.67 25.21 23.54
N ASP A 24 -15.70 25.91 24.00
CA ASP A 24 -15.57 27.06 24.89
C ASP A 24 -15.00 26.65 26.25
N ALA A 25 -15.40 25.50 26.79
CA ALA A 25 -14.87 24.98 28.04
C ALA A 25 -13.35 24.73 27.98
N VAL A 26 -12.85 24.20 26.86
CA VAL A 26 -11.40 24.03 26.65
C VAL A 26 -10.72 25.37 26.45
N ARG A 27 -11.31 26.26 25.65
CA ARG A 27 -10.78 27.61 25.39
C ARG A 27 -10.64 28.44 26.67
N SER A 28 -11.63 28.42 27.56
CA SER A 28 -11.60 29.17 28.83
C SER A 28 -10.49 28.70 29.77
N ARG A 29 -10.12 27.42 29.74
CA ARG A 29 -8.99 26.89 30.54
C ARG A 29 -7.63 27.29 30.00
N MET A 30 -7.56 27.60 28.71
CA MET A 30 -6.33 28.00 28.02
C MET A 30 -6.16 29.53 27.90
N ALA A 31 -7.10 30.32 28.43
CA ALA A 31 -7.21 31.77 28.24
C ALA A 31 -6.00 32.60 28.72
N SER A 32 -5.03 32.00 29.41
CA SER A 32 -3.77 32.63 29.82
C SER A 32 -2.62 32.52 28.80
N GLN A 33 -2.82 31.86 27.65
CA GLN A 33 -1.79 31.64 26.63
C GLN A 33 -2.22 32.15 25.23
N SER A 34 -1.27 32.63 24.43
CA SER A 34 -1.50 32.92 23.01
C SER A 34 -1.60 31.60 22.26
N LEU A 35 -2.82 31.22 21.83
CA LEU A 35 -3.09 29.88 21.32
C LEU A 35 -2.93 29.81 19.81
N GLU A 36 -1.89 29.12 19.35
CA GLU A 36 -1.89 28.60 17.99
C GLU A 36 -2.90 27.45 17.87
N VAL A 37 -3.43 27.26 16.67
CA VAL A 37 -4.41 26.20 16.34
C VAL A 37 -3.91 24.83 16.78
N GLN A 38 -2.61 24.59 16.71
CA GLN A 38 -2.02 23.32 17.05
C GLN A 38 -1.96 23.05 18.55
N ASP A 39 -1.73 24.08 19.37
CA ASP A 39 -1.72 23.94 20.82
C ASP A 39 -3.14 23.68 21.32
N PHE A 40 -4.12 24.36 20.73
CA PHE A 40 -5.54 24.11 21.01
C PHE A 40 -5.98 22.70 20.59
N ALA A 41 -5.59 22.25 19.39
CA ALA A 41 -5.87 20.89 18.93
C ALA A 41 -5.20 19.82 19.81
N ARG A 42 -3.99 20.07 20.31
CA ARG A 42 -3.30 19.17 21.23
C ARG A 42 -4.01 19.06 22.57
N GLU A 43 -4.50 20.18 23.10
CA GLU A 43 -5.24 20.15 24.36
C GLU A 43 -6.56 19.36 24.23
N LEU A 44 -7.25 19.49 23.10
CA LEU A 44 -8.42 18.66 22.81
C LEU A 44 -8.07 17.16 22.76
N VAL A 45 -6.89 16.80 22.25
CA VAL A 45 -6.38 15.42 22.28
C VAL A 45 -6.05 14.98 23.70
N ASN A 46 -5.34 15.80 24.48
CA ASN A 46 -4.94 15.49 25.85
C ASN A 46 -6.16 15.25 26.76
N GLN A 47 -7.24 15.98 26.52
CA GLN A 47 -8.52 15.81 27.24
C GLN A 47 -9.37 14.65 26.70
N GLY A 48 -8.90 13.90 25.70
CA GLY A 48 -9.63 12.80 25.08
C GLY A 48 -10.87 13.23 24.27
N LYS A 49 -10.98 14.52 23.92
CA LYS A 49 -12.10 15.09 23.15
C LYS A 49 -11.94 14.84 21.65
N LEU A 50 -10.71 14.79 21.15
CA LEU A 50 -10.38 14.40 19.79
C LEU A 50 -9.33 13.29 19.77
N THR A 51 -9.37 12.44 18.77
CA THR A 51 -8.22 11.60 18.43
C THR A 51 -7.16 12.43 17.72
N ILE A 52 -5.92 11.94 17.71
CA ILE A 52 -4.83 12.60 16.98
C ILE A 52 -5.11 12.62 15.47
N PHE A 53 -5.67 11.52 14.96
CA PHE A 53 -6.14 11.46 13.58
C PHE A 53 -7.14 12.57 13.28
N GLN A 54 -8.13 12.79 14.15
CA GLN A 54 -9.11 13.85 14.00
C GLN A 54 -8.45 15.23 14.06
N ALA A 55 -7.64 15.50 15.09
CA ALA A 55 -6.95 16.77 15.27
C ALA A 55 -6.13 17.15 14.01
N ARG A 56 -5.32 16.21 13.48
CA ARG A 56 -4.52 16.45 12.27
C ARG A 56 -5.38 16.76 11.05
N ASN A 57 -6.44 15.98 10.82
CA ASN A 57 -7.34 16.20 9.71
C ASN A 57 -8.08 17.54 9.83
N ILE A 58 -8.48 17.94 11.04
CA ILE A 58 -9.13 19.22 11.29
C ILE A 58 -8.15 20.36 11.02
N VAL A 59 -6.91 20.31 11.54
CA VAL A 59 -5.86 21.32 11.28
C VAL A 59 -5.57 21.47 9.79
N ALA A 60 -5.66 20.39 9.01
CA ALA A 60 -5.54 20.40 7.56
C ALA A 60 -6.78 20.95 6.82
N GLY A 61 -7.82 21.39 7.53
CA GLY A 61 -9.08 21.90 6.97
C GLY A 61 -10.08 20.79 6.58
N GLY A 62 -9.90 19.58 7.10
CA GLY A 62 -10.68 18.39 6.76
C GLY A 62 -11.78 18.00 7.76
N ALA A 63 -12.19 18.88 8.68
CA ALA A 63 -13.17 18.54 9.73
C ALA A 63 -14.45 17.88 9.19
N ASN A 64 -15.01 18.44 8.12
CA ASN A 64 -16.23 17.93 7.47
C ASN A 64 -16.06 16.53 6.84
N ARG A 65 -14.83 16.05 6.64
CA ARG A 65 -14.54 14.71 6.08
C ARG A 65 -14.46 13.64 7.16
N LEU A 66 -14.37 14.03 8.42
CA LEU A 66 -14.40 13.12 9.56
C LEU A 66 -15.83 12.72 9.94
N VAL A 67 -16.84 13.23 9.23
CA VAL A 67 -18.25 12.90 9.47
C VAL A 67 -18.84 12.34 8.19
N LEU A 68 -19.31 11.10 8.26
CA LEU A 68 -20.00 10.39 7.20
C LEU A 68 -21.37 9.97 7.74
N GLY A 69 -22.43 10.65 7.28
CA GLY A 69 -23.79 10.43 7.77
C GLY A 69 -23.88 10.56 9.30
N SER A 70 -24.29 9.47 9.95
CA SER A 70 -24.42 9.37 11.41
C SER A 70 -23.12 8.99 12.15
N TYR A 71 -22.00 8.89 11.45
CA TYR A 71 -20.74 8.38 11.98
C TYR A 71 -19.64 9.43 12.00
N VAL A 72 -18.86 9.43 13.07
CA VAL A 72 -17.66 10.26 13.23
C VAL A 72 -16.44 9.36 13.17
N ILE A 73 -15.55 9.60 12.21
CA ILE A 73 -14.30 8.86 12.02
C ILE A 73 -13.35 9.17 13.19
N LEU A 74 -12.83 8.12 13.79
CA LEU A 74 -11.88 8.14 14.90
C LEU A 74 -10.44 7.89 14.43
N ASP A 75 -10.23 6.95 13.50
CA ASP A 75 -8.90 6.61 12.96
C ASP A 75 -9.01 5.89 11.60
N LYS A 76 -7.90 5.80 10.86
CA LYS A 76 -7.76 4.96 9.66
C LYS A 76 -7.24 3.58 10.07
N LEU A 77 -7.96 2.51 9.72
CA LEU A 77 -7.58 1.12 9.99
C LEU A 77 -6.73 0.53 8.87
N GLY A 78 -7.06 0.83 7.60
CA GLY A 78 -6.33 0.33 6.45
C GLY A 78 -6.78 0.97 5.14
N ALA A 79 -6.00 0.80 4.08
CA ALA A 79 -6.38 1.20 2.73
C ALA A 79 -5.86 0.19 1.70
N GLY A 80 -6.68 -0.11 0.70
CA GLY A 80 -6.38 -1.06 -0.36
C GLY A 80 -7.10 -0.73 -1.67
N GLY A 81 -7.01 -1.63 -2.64
CA GLY A 81 -7.62 -1.49 -3.96
C GLY A 81 -9.15 -1.45 -3.92
N MET A 82 -9.76 -1.98 -2.85
CA MET A 82 -11.20 -2.01 -2.62
C MET A 82 -11.73 -0.84 -1.77
N GLY A 83 -10.87 0.06 -1.31
CA GLY A 83 -11.29 1.21 -0.52
C GLY A 83 -10.45 1.44 0.74
N THR A 84 -10.94 2.35 1.57
CA THR A 84 -10.31 2.69 2.85
C THR A 84 -11.22 2.28 3.99
N VAL A 85 -10.67 1.60 4.99
CA VAL A 85 -11.39 1.21 6.19
C VAL A 85 -11.03 2.15 7.33
N TYR A 86 -12.03 2.71 7.99
CA TYR A 86 -11.89 3.63 9.12
C TYR A 86 -12.52 3.06 10.38
N LYS A 87 -11.93 3.33 11.54
CA LYS A 87 -12.59 3.19 12.83
C LYS A 87 -13.48 4.41 13.00
N ALA A 88 -14.75 4.23 13.33
CA ALA A 88 -15.68 5.33 13.52
C ALA A 88 -16.59 5.07 14.72
N GLN A 89 -17.31 6.11 15.15
CA GLN A 89 -18.32 6.01 16.20
C GLN A 89 -19.66 6.54 15.70
N HIS A 90 -20.72 5.78 15.93
CA HIS A 90 -22.07 6.24 15.67
C HIS A 90 -22.45 7.36 16.66
N ARG A 91 -22.88 8.52 16.17
CA ARG A 91 -23.05 9.75 16.98
C ARG A 91 -24.06 9.62 18.12
N ARG A 92 -25.18 8.93 17.88
CA ARG A 92 -26.26 8.73 18.88
C ARG A 92 -26.00 7.52 19.78
N MET A 93 -25.86 6.34 19.19
CA MET A 93 -25.63 5.08 19.93
C MET A 93 -24.26 4.98 20.62
N LYS A 94 -23.30 5.84 20.26
CA LYS A 94 -21.91 5.80 20.75
C LYS A 94 -21.16 4.48 20.47
N ARG A 95 -21.72 3.62 19.61
CA ARG A 95 -21.12 2.35 19.17
C ARG A 95 -19.93 2.61 18.25
N VAL A 96 -18.83 1.90 18.49
CA VAL A 96 -17.66 1.90 17.62
C VAL A 96 -17.88 0.89 16.49
N VAL A 97 -17.54 1.29 15.25
CA VAL A 97 -17.77 0.52 14.02
C VAL A 97 -16.56 0.63 13.08
N ALA A 98 -16.47 -0.30 12.14
CA ALA A 98 -15.58 -0.19 10.99
C ALA A 98 -16.37 0.35 9.79
N LEU A 99 -15.87 1.40 9.13
CA LEU A 99 -16.45 1.99 7.92
C LEU A 99 -15.56 1.70 6.73
N LYS A 100 -16.02 0.86 5.80
CA LYS A 100 -15.36 0.63 4.52
C LYS A 100 -15.92 1.63 3.50
N VAL A 101 -15.09 2.58 3.10
CA VAL A 101 -15.45 3.66 2.16
C VAL A 101 -14.85 3.36 0.80
N LEU A 102 -15.67 3.41 -0.24
CA LEU A 102 -15.24 3.11 -1.60
C LEU A 102 -14.59 4.32 -2.29
N PRO A 103 -13.60 4.09 -3.17
CA PRO A 103 -12.99 5.18 -3.93
C PRO A 103 -13.95 5.73 -5.00
N THR A 104 -14.30 7.02 -4.88
CA THR A 104 -15.10 7.79 -5.84
C THR A 104 -14.53 7.80 -7.26
N ALA A 105 -13.21 7.74 -7.43
CA ALA A 105 -12.55 7.69 -8.74
C ALA A 105 -12.92 6.45 -9.58
N LYS A 106 -13.47 5.41 -8.96
CA LYS A 106 -13.93 4.19 -9.64
C LYS A 106 -15.46 4.12 -9.81
N MET A 107 -16.20 5.08 -9.25
CA MET A 107 -17.67 5.16 -9.29
C MET A 107 -18.22 5.69 -10.63
N SER A 108 -17.37 6.35 -11.44
CA SER A 108 -17.75 6.78 -12.80
C SER A 108 -17.90 5.62 -13.80
N LYS A 109 -17.53 4.39 -13.41
CA LYS A 109 -17.79 3.17 -14.17
C LYS A 109 -19.06 2.52 -13.64
N SER A 110 -20.09 2.43 -14.50
CA SER A 110 -21.44 1.93 -14.18
C SER A 110 -21.50 0.59 -13.43
N GLY A 111 -20.49 -0.27 -13.58
CA GLY A 111 -20.44 -1.58 -12.90
C GLY A 111 -19.91 -1.60 -11.46
N MET A 112 -19.29 -0.54 -10.91
CA MET A 112 -18.74 -0.60 -9.53
C MET A 112 -19.79 -0.33 -8.45
N VAL A 113 -20.71 0.61 -8.68
CA VAL A 113 -21.84 0.89 -7.76
C VAL A 113 -22.74 -0.34 -7.62
N GLN A 114 -23.09 -0.97 -8.74
CA GLN A 114 -23.91 -2.19 -8.72
C GLN A 114 -23.21 -3.35 -7.99
N ARG A 115 -21.89 -3.50 -8.16
CA ARG A 115 -21.10 -4.49 -7.41
C ARG A 115 -21.10 -4.20 -5.92
N PHE A 116 -20.94 -2.95 -5.53
CA PHE A 116 -21.04 -2.57 -4.13
C PHE A 116 -22.42 -2.86 -3.55
N GLN A 117 -23.48 -2.54 -4.28
CA GLN A 117 -24.84 -2.82 -3.84
C GLN A 117 -25.07 -4.32 -3.62
N ARG A 118 -24.56 -5.17 -4.51
CA ARG A 118 -24.57 -6.63 -4.33
C ARG A 118 -23.75 -7.08 -3.12
N GLU A 119 -22.61 -6.43 -2.86
CA GLU A 119 -21.78 -6.66 -1.67
C GLU A 119 -22.52 -6.29 -0.38
N VAL A 120 -23.21 -5.16 -0.37
CA VAL A 120 -24.08 -4.76 0.74
C VAL A 120 -25.19 -5.80 0.97
N GLU A 121 -25.91 -6.17 -0.09
CA GLU A 121 -27.04 -7.10 0.01
C GLU A 121 -26.63 -8.51 0.45
N ALA A 122 -25.48 -9.00 -0.02
CA ALA A 122 -24.99 -10.30 0.40
C ALA A 122 -24.43 -10.26 1.83
N ALA A 123 -23.72 -9.20 2.23
CA ALA A 123 -23.25 -9.04 3.61
C ALA A 123 -24.42 -8.88 4.59
N ALA A 124 -25.51 -8.22 4.19
CA ALA A 124 -26.71 -8.02 5.02
C ALA A 124 -27.48 -9.33 5.32
N LYS A 125 -27.28 -10.39 4.52
CA LYS A 125 -27.87 -11.72 4.79
C LYS A 125 -27.12 -12.51 5.84
N LEU A 126 -25.93 -12.06 6.23
CA LEU A 126 -25.03 -12.82 7.07
C LEU A 126 -25.05 -12.29 8.50
N ASP A 127 -25.49 -13.14 9.43
CA ASP A 127 -25.43 -12.92 10.87
C ASP A 127 -24.94 -14.21 11.52
N HIS A 128 -23.65 -14.25 11.87
CA HIS A 128 -23.01 -15.43 12.43
C HIS A 128 -21.82 -15.02 13.31
N PRO A 129 -21.57 -15.67 14.47
CA PRO A 129 -20.47 -15.31 15.37
C PRO A 129 -19.09 -15.22 14.70
N ASN A 130 -18.83 -16.10 13.73
CA ASN A 130 -17.56 -16.17 12.99
C ASN A 130 -17.54 -15.37 11.67
N VAL A 131 -18.52 -14.50 11.41
CA VAL A 131 -18.55 -13.61 10.24
C VAL A 131 -18.72 -12.18 10.74
N VAL A 132 -17.96 -11.23 10.18
CA VAL A 132 -18.13 -9.82 10.51
C VAL A 132 -19.51 -9.34 10.08
N THR A 133 -20.26 -8.78 11.03
CA THR A 133 -21.64 -8.35 10.79
C THR A 133 -21.67 -7.00 10.06
N ALA A 134 -22.41 -6.91 8.96
CA ALA A 134 -22.79 -5.64 8.36
C ALA A 134 -23.93 -5.00 9.18
N HIS A 135 -23.74 -3.77 9.63
CA HIS A 135 -24.74 -3.04 10.41
C HIS A 135 -25.61 -2.14 9.54
N ASP A 136 -25.04 -1.54 8.51
CA ASP A 136 -25.72 -0.58 7.65
C ASP A 136 -24.89 -0.34 6.37
N ALA A 137 -25.49 0.24 5.34
CA ALA A 137 -24.78 0.76 4.17
C ALA A 137 -25.52 1.98 3.63
N ASP A 138 -24.77 3.03 3.31
CA ASP A 138 -25.36 4.32 3.01
C ASP A 138 -24.43 5.17 2.12
N GLU A 139 -24.94 6.30 1.66
CA GLU A 139 -24.22 7.26 0.85
C GLU A 139 -24.21 8.64 1.53
N HIS A 140 -23.02 9.22 1.67
CA HIS A 140 -22.90 10.59 2.15
C HIS A 140 -22.03 11.42 1.22
N ARG A 141 -22.63 12.45 0.59
CA ARG A 141 -21.95 13.37 -0.34
C ARG A 141 -21.27 12.64 -1.51
N GLY A 142 -21.95 11.66 -2.11
CA GLY A 142 -21.41 10.86 -3.21
C GLY A 142 -20.40 9.79 -2.80
N LEU A 143 -20.17 9.59 -1.50
CA LEU A 143 -19.31 8.52 -0.97
C LEU A 143 -20.19 7.41 -0.43
N HIS A 144 -20.14 6.26 -1.08
CA HIS A 144 -20.74 5.03 -0.58
C HIS A 144 -19.85 4.40 0.49
N TYR A 145 -20.47 3.96 1.57
CA TYR A 145 -19.78 3.27 2.65
C TYR A 145 -20.61 2.11 3.22
N LEU A 146 -19.90 1.07 3.66
CA LEU A 146 -20.45 -0.06 4.41
C LEU A 146 -20.03 0.06 5.87
N VAL A 147 -21.02 -0.02 6.76
CA VAL A 147 -20.84 -0.01 8.21
C VAL A 147 -20.80 -1.44 8.69
N MET A 148 -19.72 -1.80 9.36
CA MET A 148 -19.47 -3.14 9.86
C MET A 148 -19.15 -3.12 11.36
N GLU A 149 -19.32 -4.28 11.98
CA GLU A 149 -18.78 -4.55 13.31
C GLU A 149 -17.29 -4.18 13.36
N TYR A 150 -16.89 -3.46 14.41
CA TYR A 150 -15.49 -3.27 14.71
C TYR A 150 -15.00 -4.42 15.59
N VAL A 151 -14.14 -5.26 15.04
CA VAL A 151 -13.49 -6.34 15.78
C VAL A 151 -12.20 -5.80 16.39
N ASP A 152 -12.13 -5.76 17.73
CA ASP A 152 -10.88 -5.44 18.41
C ASP A 152 -10.04 -6.70 18.58
N GLY A 153 -8.87 -6.70 17.94
CA GLY A 153 -8.04 -7.89 17.82
C GLY A 153 -6.93 -7.72 16.80
N PHE A 154 -6.47 -8.86 16.28
CA PHE A 154 -5.41 -8.96 15.27
C PHE A 154 -5.80 -9.96 14.18
N ASP A 155 -5.36 -9.74 12.95
CA ASP A 155 -5.49 -10.75 11.91
C ASP A 155 -4.50 -11.90 12.13
N LEU A 156 -4.85 -13.09 11.65
CA LEU A 156 -4.01 -14.28 11.86
C LEU A 156 -2.67 -14.20 11.10
N ALA A 157 -2.53 -13.38 10.04
CA ALA A 157 -1.23 -13.16 9.40
C ALA A 157 -0.29 -12.40 10.34
N TYR A 158 -0.77 -11.34 10.99
CA TYR A 158 -0.02 -10.59 11.98
C TYR A 158 0.44 -11.48 13.15
N LEU A 159 -0.42 -12.37 13.64
CA LEU A 159 -0.06 -13.30 14.70
C LEU A 159 1.10 -14.23 14.28
N VAL A 160 1.06 -14.78 13.07
CA VAL A 160 2.15 -15.63 12.56
C VAL A 160 3.44 -14.82 12.37
N GLU A 161 3.35 -13.59 11.87
CA GLU A 161 4.52 -12.72 11.71
C GLU A 161 5.22 -12.43 13.04
N ARG A 162 4.44 -12.24 14.12
CA ARG A 162 4.99 -11.87 15.44
C ARG A 162 5.35 -13.06 16.31
N CYS A 163 4.58 -14.14 16.27
CA CYS A 163 4.73 -15.28 17.17
C CYS A 163 5.35 -16.51 16.47
N GLY A 164 5.43 -16.52 15.15
CA GLY A 164 5.86 -17.68 14.37
C GLY A 164 4.74 -18.71 14.23
N ARG A 165 5.08 -19.99 14.42
CA ARG A 165 4.13 -21.11 14.29
C ARG A 165 3.11 -21.12 15.42
N LEU A 166 1.85 -21.43 15.12
CA LEU A 166 0.73 -21.40 16.07
C LEU A 166 0.02 -22.78 16.22
N PRO A 167 0.73 -23.89 16.49
CA PRO A 167 0.18 -25.24 16.37
C PRO A 167 -1.02 -25.53 17.30
N GLY A 168 -0.96 -25.11 18.58
CA GLY A 168 -1.97 -25.47 19.58
C GLY A 168 -3.38 -24.91 19.31
N GLU A 169 -3.46 -23.74 18.69
CA GLU A 169 -4.74 -23.01 18.49
C GLU A 169 -5.23 -23.05 17.03
N SER A 170 -4.34 -23.41 16.08
CA SER A 170 -4.65 -23.34 14.65
C SER A 170 -5.89 -24.15 14.25
N VAL A 171 -6.00 -25.39 14.75
CA VAL A 171 -7.12 -26.27 14.40
C VAL A 171 -8.45 -25.67 14.89
N ASP A 172 -8.45 -25.10 16.09
CA ASP A 172 -9.64 -24.48 16.68
C ASP A 172 -10.10 -23.26 15.91
N TRP A 173 -9.16 -22.39 15.53
CA TRP A 173 -9.44 -21.25 14.68
C TRP A 173 -9.96 -21.66 13.31
N ILE A 174 -9.38 -22.69 12.69
CA ILE A 174 -9.85 -23.19 11.40
C ILE A 174 -11.26 -23.81 11.51
N ILE A 175 -11.59 -24.51 12.60
CA ILE A 175 -12.95 -24.99 12.86
C ILE A 175 -13.94 -23.81 12.97
N GLN A 176 -13.56 -22.75 13.68
CA GLN A 176 -14.38 -21.54 13.79
C GLN A 176 -14.64 -20.89 12.42
N VAL A 177 -13.61 -20.78 11.59
CA VAL A 177 -13.72 -20.26 10.23
C VAL A 177 -14.58 -21.16 9.36
N ALA A 178 -14.41 -22.48 9.44
CA ALA A 178 -15.22 -23.44 8.71
C ALA A 178 -16.71 -23.33 9.07
N LYS A 179 -17.06 -23.08 10.34
CA LYS A 179 -18.45 -22.80 10.77
C LYS A 179 -19.02 -21.55 10.10
N GLY A 180 -18.25 -20.46 10.08
CA GLY A 180 -18.64 -19.22 9.38
C GLY A 180 -18.85 -19.43 7.89
N LEU A 181 -17.94 -20.17 7.24
CA LEU A 181 -18.05 -20.47 5.80
C LEU A 181 -19.21 -21.42 5.50
N ASN A 182 -19.45 -22.42 6.33
CA ASN A 182 -20.60 -23.31 6.19
C ASN A 182 -21.93 -22.53 6.23
N TYR A 183 -22.04 -21.59 7.17
CA TYR A 183 -23.20 -20.70 7.24
C TYR A 183 -23.33 -19.85 5.96
N ALA A 184 -22.25 -19.20 5.52
CA ALA A 184 -22.26 -18.38 4.31
C ALA A 184 -22.61 -19.18 3.04
N HIS A 185 -22.04 -20.37 2.88
CA HIS A 185 -22.29 -21.28 1.75
C HIS A 185 -23.78 -21.69 1.70
N ASN A 186 -24.40 -21.96 2.85
CA ASN A 186 -25.83 -22.27 2.95
C ASN A 186 -26.73 -21.07 2.57
N GLN A 187 -26.22 -19.84 2.65
CA GLN A 187 -26.88 -18.63 2.16
C GLN A 187 -26.54 -18.30 0.70
N GLY A 188 -25.82 -19.19 0.00
CA GLY A 188 -25.42 -19.02 -1.39
C GLY A 188 -24.24 -18.06 -1.60
N VAL A 189 -23.49 -17.75 -0.54
CA VAL A 189 -22.34 -16.84 -0.60
C VAL A 189 -21.04 -17.64 -0.54
N VAL A 190 -20.15 -17.47 -1.53
CA VAL A 190 -18.81 -18.07 -1.57
C VAL A 190 -17.76 -16.96 -1.40
N HIS A 191 -16.77 -17.17 -0.54
CA HIS A 191 -15.83 -16.11 -0.15
C HIS A 191 -14.70 -15.87 -1.16
N ARG A 192 -14.10 -16.89 -1.76
CA ARG A 192 -13.09 -16.79 -2.83
C ARG A 192 -11.77 -16.07 -2.46
N ASP A 193 -11.56 -15.65 -1.22
CA ASP A 193 -10.36 -14.93 -0.76
C ASP A 193 -10.05 -15.24 0.72
N ILE A 194 -10.15 -16.52 1.09
CA ILE A 194 -9.77 -16.97 2.44
C ILE A 194 -8.25 -16.95 2.56
N LYS A 195 -7.77 -16.19 3.54
CA LYS A 195 -6.35 -16.08 3.91
C LYS A 195 -6.22 -15.54 5.32
N PRO A 196 -5.08 -15.74 6.01
CA PRO A 196 -4.90 -15.30 7.39
C PRO A 196 -5.16 -13.80 7.62
N ALA A 197 -4.84 -12.94 6.65
CA ALA A 197 -5.09 -11.49 6.74
C ALA A 197 -6.58 -11.10 6.71
N ASN A 198 -7.48 -11.99 6.27
CA ASN A 198 -8.93 -11.80 6.27
C ASN A 198 -9.62 -12.48 7.47
N LEU A 199 -8.85 -13.01 8.43
CA LEU A 199 -9.36 -13.71 9.60
C LEU A 199 -8.91 -12.95 10.85
N LEU A 200 -9.82 -12.26 11.52
CA LEU A 200 -9.53 -11.52 12.75
C LEU A 200 -9.80 -12.38 13.97
N LEU A 201 -8.81 -12.52 14.84
CA LEU A 201 -8.96 -13.05 16.18
C LEU A 201 -9.28 -11.90 17.13
N ASP A 202 -10.46 -11.94 17.74
CA ASP A 202 -10.83 -10.97 18.78
C ASP A 202 -10.20 -11.29 20.14
N THR A 203 -10.30 -10.36 21.09
CA THR A 203 -9.74 -10.51 22.43
C THR A 203 -10.40 -11.63 23.26
N ASN A 204 -11.53 -12.17 22.82
CA ASN A 204 -12.23 -13.29 23.47
C ASN A 204 -11.86 -14.65 22.85
N GLY A 205 -10.95 -14.69 21.88
CA GLY A 205 -10.56 -15.92 21.18
C GLY A 205 -11.51 -16.34 20.05
N THR A 206 -12.41 -15.44 19.61
CA THR A 206 -13.32 -15.70 18.50
C THR A 206 -12.70 -15.24 17.18
N VAL A 207 -12.67 -16.13 16.19
CA VAL A 207 -12.22 -15.78 14.83
C VAL A 207 -13.41 -15.30 14.01
N LYS A 208 -13.28 -14.11 13.43
CA LYS A 208 -14.25 -13.46 12.55
C LYS A 208 -13.67 -13.30 11.15
N ILE A 209 -14.43 -13.75 10.16
CA ILE A 209 -14.04 -13.63 8.76
C ILE A 209 -14.45 -12.25 8.24
N LEU A 210 -13.48 -11.52 7.69
CA LEU A 210 -13.65 -10.22 7.03
C LEU A 210 -14.04 -10.40 5.56
N ASP A 211 -14.63 -9.36 4.97
CA ASP A 211 -14.72 -9.17 3.51
C ASP A 211 -15.17 -10.44 2.75
N MET A 212 -16.44 -10.83 2.90
CA MET A 212 -17.10 -12.05 2.37
C MET A 212 -17.07 -12.28 0.84
N GLY A 213 -15.98 -11.97 0.14
CA GLY A 213 -15.74 -12.38 -1.24
C GLY A 213 -16.53 -11.65 -2.31
N LEU A 214 -17.29 -10.65 -1.90
CA LEU A 214 -18.38 -10.10 -2.69
C LEU A 214 -17.88 -9.29 -3.91
N ALA A 215 -16.56 -9.07 -3.99
CA ALA A 215 -15.85 -8.39 -5.08
C ALA A 215 -15.76 -9.18 -6.40
N ARG A 216 -16.01 -10.50 -6.38
CA ARG A 216 -15.89 -11.35 -7.56
C ARG A 216 -17.22 -11.85 -8.11
N PHE A 217 -18.35 -11.32 -7.62
CA PHE A 217 -19.62 -11.54 -8.31
C PHE A 217 -19.63 -10.73 -9.61
N ASP A 218 -19.64 -11.48 -10.71
CA ASP A 218 -19.92 -11.09 -12.09
C ASP A 218 -19.12 -9.93 -12.67
N GLU A 219 -17.96 -10.25 -13.26
CA GLU A 219 -17.36 -9.45 -14.33
C GLU A 219 -18.23 -9.42 -15.61
N GLN A 220 -19.43 -10.02 -15.63
CA GLN A 220 -20.23 -10.24 -16.84
C GLN A 220 -21.74 -9.99 -16.72
N ALA A 221 -22.21 -9.16 -15.78
CA ALA A 221 -23.59 -8.66 -15.89
C ALA A 221 -23.72 -7.58 -16.97
N ASP A 222 -22.65 -6.83 -17.26
CA ASP A 222 -22.57 -5.89 -18.38
C ASP A 222 -21.37 -6.28 -19.24
N GLY A 223 -21.61 -6.69 -20.49
CA GLY A 223 -20.60 -7.15 -21.46
C GLY A 223 -19.59 -6.08 -21.93
N SER A 224 -19.08 -5.24 -21.03
CA SER A 224 -18.01 -4.29 -21.31
C SER A 224 -16.65 -4.90 -20.96
N GLU A 225 -15.93 -5.34 -22.00
CA GLU A 225 -14.53 -5.75 -21.96
C GLU A 225 -13.61 -4.54 -21.66
N ASP A 226 -13.53 -4.13 -20.40
CA ASP A 226 -12.61 -3.07 -19.97
C ASP A 226 -11.29 -3.68 -19.47
N GLU A 227 -10.39 -4.02 -20.41
CA GLU A 227 -9.04 -4.59 -20.18
C GLU A 227 -8.12 -3.71 -19.27
N ALA A 228 -8.51 -2.47 -18.97
CA ALA A 228 -7.69 -1.51 -18.22
C ALA A 228 -7.76 -1.67 -16.67
N SER A 229 -8.56 -2.59 -16.13
CA SER A 229 -8.68 -2.81 -14.67
C SER A 229 -7.54 -3.67 -14.09
N GLY A 230 -6.91 -4.54 -14.90
CA GLY A 230 -5.98 -5.59 -14.45
C GLY A 230 -4.66 -5.07 -13.86
N LEU A 231 -4.13 -3.94 -14.35
CA LEU A 231 -2.87 -3.37 -13.88
C LEU A 231 -2.94 -2.86 -12.45
N THR A 232 -4.15 -2.42 -12.07
CA THR A 232 -4.41 -1.82 -10.77
C THR A 232 -4.52 -2.86 -9.66
N GLN A 233 -4.66 -4.12 -10.05
CA GLN A 233 -4.98 -5.28 -9.23
C GLN A 233 -3.72 -6.10 -8.89
N MET A 234 -2.64 -6.03 -9.69
CA MET A 234 -1.45 -6.85 -9.51
C MET A 234 -0.76 -6.73 -8.13
N GLY A 235 -0.82 -5.58 -7.45
CA GLY A 235 -0.16 -5.37 -6.15
C GLY A 235 -0.78 -6.16 -4.98
N GLU A 236 -2.11 -6.16 -4.87
CA GLU A 236 -2.87 -6.94 -3.88
C GLU A 236 -3.02 -8.41 -4.28
N ILE A 237 -2.99 -8.70 -5.59
CA ILE A 237 -2.99 -10.07 -6.11
C ILE A 237 -1.73 -10.81 -5.62
N ILE A 238 -0.55 -10.18 -5.56
CA ILE A 238 0.71 -10.88 -5.27
C ILE A 238 0.71 -11.68 -3.95
N GLY A 239 0.09 -11.18 -2.87
CA GLY A 239 -0.02 -11.89 -1.58
C GLY A 239 -1.26 -12.79 -1.44
N THR A 240 -2.28 -12.58 -2.28
CA THR A 240 -3.49 -13.40 -2.31
C THR A 240 -3.25 -14.74 -3.03
N LEU A 241 -2.30 -14.76 -3.98
CA LEU A 241 -2.00 -15.95 -4.78
C LEU A 241 -1.49 -17.14 -3.97
N ASP A 242 -0.89 -16.91 -2.80
CA ASP A 242 -0.40 -17.96 -1.90
C ASP A 242 -1.50 -18.88 -1.34
N PHE A 243 -2.75 -18.41 -1.39
CA PHE A 243 -3.92 -19.11 -0.87
C PHE A 243 -4.95 -19.43 -1.97
N MET A 244 -4.65 -19.08 -3.22
CA MET A 244 -5.60 -19.21 -4.34
C MET A 244 -5.69 -20.67 -4.80
N SER A 245 -6.91 -21.16 -5.01
CA SER A 245 -7.13 -22.51 -5.55
C SER A 245 -6.71 -22.63 -7.02
N PRO A 246 -6.34 -23.84 -7.50
CA PRO A 246 -5.95 -24.05 -8.90
C PRO A 246 -7.02 -23.63 -9.91
N GLU A 247 -8.29 -23.92 -9.62
CA GLU A 247 -9.41 -23.56 -10.49
C GLU A 247 -9.65 -22.05 -10.53
N GLN A 248 -9.47 -21.34 -9.40
CA GLN A 248 -9.55 -19.87 -9.37
C GLN A 248 -8.44 -19.20 -10.18
N ALA A 249 -7.25 -19.82 -10.21
CA ALA A 249 -6.12 -19.33 -10.99
C ALA A 249 -6.32 -19.53 -12.50
N GLU A 250 -7.06 -20.57 -12.90
CA GLU A 250 -7.42 -20.81 -14.30
C GLU A 250 -8.56 -19.92 -14.76
N ASP A 251 -9.65 -19.90 -14.00
CA ASP A 251 -10.83 -19.09 -14.28
C ASP A 251 -11.55 -18.77 -12.96
N THR A 252 -11.51 -17.50 -12.58
CA THR A 252 -12.13 -17.01 -11.34
C THR A 252 -13.62 -17.32 -11.24
N ARG A 253 -14.30 -17.58 -12.37
CA ARG A 253 -15.73 -17.94 -12.45
C ARG A 253 -16.03 -19.37 -12.03
N ARG A 254 -15.05 -20.27 -12.05
CA ARG A 254 -15.21 -21.68 -11.65
C ARG A 254 -15.13 -21.88 -10.14
N ALA A 255 -14.88 -20.80 -9.39
CA ALA A 255 -14.71 -20.84 -7.95
C ALA A 255 -16.04 -21.07 -7.22
N ASP A 256 -16.15 -22.21 -6.55
CA ASP A 256 -17.28 -22.60 -5.72
C ASP A 256 -16.86 -22.77 -4.25
N ALA A 257 -17.73 -23.31 -3.41
CA ALA A 257 -17.45 -23.57 -1.99
C ALA A 257 -16.17 -24.38 -1.75
N ARG A 258 -15.79 -25.26 -2.68
CA ARG A 258 -14.59 -26.12 -2.60
C ARG A 258 -13.30 -25.34 -2.84
N SER A 259 -13.39 -24.17 -3.49
CA SER A 259 -12.27 -23.23 -3.56
C SER A 259 -11.96 -22.64 -2.19
N ASP A 260 -12.99 -22.31 -1.39
CA ASP A 260 -12.78 -21.83 -0.01
C ASP A 260 -12.16 -22.91 0.87
N ILE A 261 -12.51 -24.19 0.66
CA ILE A 261 -11.90 -25.33 1.38
C ILE A 261 -10.40 -25.41 1.10
N TYR A 262 -10.00 -25.25 -0.18
CA TYR A 262 -8.60 -25.23 -0.56
C TYR A 262 -7.84 -24.07 0.12
N SER A 263 -8.38 -22.86 0.03
CA SER A 263 -7.80 -21.67 0.64
C SER A 263 -7.72 -21.77 2.17
N LEU A 264 -8.71 -22.40 2.80
CA LEU A 264 -8.70 -22.71 4.23
C LEU A 264 -7.61 -23.73 4.58
N GLY A 265 -7.39 -24.74 3.74
CA GLY A 265 -6.27 -25.68 3.88
C GLY A 265 -4.90 -25.00 3.77
N CYS A 266 -4.72 -24.09 2.79
CA CYS A 266 -3.51 -23.27 2.70
C CYS A 266 -3.32 -22.38 3.93
N THR A 267 -4.41 -21.85 4.49
CA THR A 267 -4.39 -21.07 5.74
C THR A 267 -3.95 -21.94 6.91
N LEU A 268 -4.52 -23.14 7.08
CA LEU A 268 -4.11 -24.09 8.11
C LEU A 268 -2.60 -24.41 8.02
N TYR A 269 -2.09 -24.71 6.82
CA TYR A 269 -0.66 -24.94 6.60
C TYR A 269 0.18 -23.75 7.04
N TYR A 270 -0.23 -22.53 6.67
CA TYR A 270 0.49 -21.31 7.03
C TYR A 270 0.53 -21.07 8.55
N LEU A 271 -0.59 -21.26 9.26
CA LEU A 271 -0.63 -21.09 10.72
C LEU A 271 0.24 -22.12 11.44
N LEU A 272 0.21 -23.38 10.99
CA LEU A 272 0.98 -24.46 11.60
C LEU A 272 2.49 -24.34 11.32
N THR A 273 2.88 -23.90 10.12
CA THR A 273 4.27 -23.96 9.65
C THR A 273 4.98 -22.61 9.58
N ALA A 274 4.24 -21.50 9.65
CA ALA A 274 4.69 -20.16 9.32
C ALA A 274 5.30 -20.03 7.91
N GLN A 275 4.92 -20.92 6.99
CA GLN A 275 5.40 -20.96 5.62
C GLN A 275 4.22 -21.05 4.64
N TYR A 276 4.38 -20.47 3.45
CA TYR A 276 3.42 -20.67 2.38
C TYR A 276 3.51 -22.11 1.85
N LEU A 277 2.37 -22.64 1.39
CA LEU A 277 2.30 -23.99 0.83
C LEU A 277 3.30 -24.16 -0.34
N TYR A 278 3.45 -23.11 -1.16
CA TYR A 278 4.41 -23.03 -2.25
C TYR A 278 5.14 -21.68 -2.29
N SER A 279 6.39 -21.67 -1.82
CA SER A 279 7.25 -20.48 -1.80
C SER A 279 7.96 -20.26 -3.14
N GLU A 280 7.27 -19.66 -4.11
CA GLU A 280 7.81 -19.33 -5.43
C GLU A 280 8.08 -17.82 -5.63
N ASP A 281 9.19 -17.50 -6.29
CA ASP A 281 9.64 -16.11 -6.48
C ASP A 281 8.80 -15.29 -7.48
N THR A 282 8.04 -15.96 -8.36
CA THR A 282 7.26 -15.27 -9.39
C THR A 282 5.80 -15.70 -9.35
N VAL A 283 4.90 -14.76 -9.67
CA VAL A 283 3.45 -14.98 -9.76
C VAL A 283 3.11 -16.22 -10.60
N LEU A 284 3.69 -16.32 -11.81
CA LEU A 284 3.43 -17.44 -12.70
C LEU A 284 3.91 -18.78 -12.11
N LYS A 285 5.08 -18.81 -11.48
CA LYS A 285 5.59 -20.03 -10.84
C LYS A 285 4.70 -20.46 -9.67
N LYS A 286 4.23 -19.50 -8.88
CA LYS A 286 3.33 -19.76 -7.74
C LYS A 286 2.01 -20.36 -8.22
N LEU A 287 1.38 -19.75 -9.23
CA LEU A 287 0.16 -20.29 -9.85
C LEU A 287 0.35 -21.70 -10.42
N LEU A 288 1.46 -21.93 -11.14
CA LEU A 288 1.80 -23.26 -11.64
C LEU A 288 2.03 -24.24 -10.50
N ALA A 289 2.67 -23.84 -9.40
CA ALA A 289 2.91 -24.69 -8.25
C ALA A 289 1.62 -25.16 -7.58
N HIS A 290 0.66 -24.24 -7.37
CA HIS A 290 -0.66 -24.62 -6.86
C HIS A 290 -1.33 -25.70 -7.72
N ARG A 291 -1.11 -25.68 -9.04
CA ARG A 291 -1.67 -26.66 -9.98
C ARG A 291 -0.86 -27.97 -10.09
N THR A 292 0.46 -27.93 -10.04
CA THR A 292 1.30 -29.07 -10.47
C THR A 292 2.26 -29.63 -9.41
N LYS A 293 2.63 -28.84 -8.41
CA LYS A 293 3.58 -29.32 -7.38
C LYS A 293 2.91 -30.32 -6.44
N PRO A 294 3.66 -31.31 -5.93
CA PRO A 294 3.15 -32.23 -4.91
C PRO A 294 2.70 -31.47 -3.66
N ILE A 295 1.74 -32.04 -2.93
CA ILE A 295 1.26 -31.47 -1.68
C ILE A 295 2.29 -31.80 -0.59
N PRO A 296 2.90 -30.82 0.09
CA PRO A 296 3.81 -31.07 1.21
C PRO A 296 3.04 -31.65 2.41
N SER A 297 3.67 -32.50 3.21
CA SER A 297 3.08 -32.98 4.48
C SER A 297 3.28 -31.96 5.60
N LEU A 298 2.27 -31.74 6.43
CA LEU A 298 2.36 -30.94 7.66
C LEU A 298 3.44 -31.48 8.60
N ARG A 299 3.61 -32.81 8.62
CA ARG A 299 4.55 -33.52 9.51
C ARG A 299 6.01 -33.29 9.16
N SER A 300 6.29 -32.76 7.95
CA SER A 300 7.65 -32.37 7.56
C SER A 300 8.21 -31.20 8.38
N ILE A 301 7.33 -30.37 8.95
CA ILE A 301 7.68 -29.21 9.77
C ILE A 301 7.14 -29.37 11.21
N CYS A 302 5.94 -29.96 11.34
CA CYS A 302 5.23 -30.12 12.61
C CYS A 302 5.15 -31.62 12.97
N SER A 303 6.19 -32.17 13.57
CA SER A 303 6.24 -33.61 13.92
C SER A 303 5.18 -34.05 14.93
N ASP A 304 4.64 -33.09 15.68
CA ASP A 304 3.56 -33.19 16.66
C ASP A 304 2.16 -33.31 16.03
N VAL A 305 2.01 -32.96 14.75
CA VAL A 305 0.74 -33.11 14.02
C VAL A 305 0.41 -34.58 13.82
N SER A 306 -0.83 -34.96 14.14
CA SER A 306 -1.33 -36.32 13.95
C SER A 306 -1.34 -36.72 12.46
N GLU A 307 -1.16 -38.01 12.19
CA GLU A 307 -1.27 -38.54 10.82
C GLU A 307 -2.67 -38.29 10.22
N ARG A 308 -3.71 -38.38 11.06
CA ARG A 308 -5.09 -38.10 10.66
C ARG A 308 -5.24 -36.67 10.14
N LEU A 309 -4.73 -35.68 10.89
CA LEU A 309 -4.81 -34.28 10.49
C LEU A 309 -4.02 -34.02 9.20
N ASP A 310 -2.83 -34.61 9.05
CA ASP A 310 -2.03 -34.46 7.84
C ASP A 310 -2.71 -35.05 6.59
N LEU A 311 -3.26 -36.26 6.70
CA LEU A 311 -4.01 -36.88 5.61
C LEU A 311 -5.25 -36.05 5.22
N PHE A 312 -5.96 -35.52 6.21
CA PHE A 312 -7.12 -34.68 5.94
C PHE A 312 -6.74 -33.34 5.32
N PHE A 313 -5.68 -32.69 5.82
CA PHE A 313 -5.13 -31.48 5.22
C PHE A 313 -4.80 -31.70 3.73
N GLN A 314 -4.15 -32.82 3.38
CA GLN A 314 -3.86 -33.15 1.98
C GLN A 314 -5.12 -33.25 1.13
N LYS A 315 -6.23 -33.77 1.70
CA LYS A 315 -7.55 -33.79 1.05
C LYS A 315 -8.11 -32.37 0.86
N MET A 316 -8.00 -31.48 1.84
CA MET A 316 -8.46 -30.09 1.73
C MET A 316 -7.76 -29.34 0.58
N VAL A 317 -6.45 -29.55 0.40
CA VAL A 317 -5.65 -28.90 -0.66
C VAL A 317 -5.44 -29.77 -1.90
N ALA A 318 -6.31 -30.76 -2.12
CA ALA A 318 -6.27 -31.60 -3.31
C ALA A 318 -6.40 -30.75 -4.59
N LYS A 319 -5.69 -31.15 -5.65
CA LYS A 319 -5.59 -30.36 -6.88
C LYS A 319 -6.92 -30.29 -7.62
N SER A 320 -7.61 -31.44 -7.73
CA SER A 320 -8.96 -31.51 -8.25
C SER A 320 -9.97 -31.10 -7.16
N PRO A 321 -10.95 -30.22 -7.45
CA PRO A 321 -12.05 -29.93 -6.53
C PRO A 321 -12.87 -31.18 -6.15
N ASP A 322 -12.97 -32.17 -7.02
CA ASP A 322 -13.75 -33.40 -6.77
C ASP A 322 -13.07 -34.32 -5.74
N ASP A 323 -11.77 -34.17 -5.54
CA ASP A 323 -10.99 -34.95 -4.55
C ASP A 323 -11.04 -34.32 -3.14
N ARG A 324 -11.63 -33.12 -3.02
CA ARG A 324 -11.74 -32.38 -1.74
C ARG A 324 -12.97 -32.82 -0.95
N PRO A 325 -13.09 -32.46 0.33
CA PRO A 325 -14.40 -32.44 0.99
C PRO A 325 -15.38 -31.60 0.17
N GLN A 326 -16.64 -32.05 0.07
CA GLN A 326 -17.60 -31.37 -0.80
C GLN A 326 -18.35 -30.23 -0.09
N THR A 327 -18.31 -30.21 1.25
CA THR A 327 -18.95 -29.18 2.07
C THR A 327 -18.06 -28.75 3.23
N MET A 328 -18.29 -27.53 3.76
CA MET A 328 -17.65 -27.09 5.00
C MET A 328 -18.13 -27.90 6.21
N GLY A 329 -19.32 -28.50 6.16
CA GLY A 329 -19.80 -29.45 7.16
C GLY A 329 -18.85 -30.63 7.35
N GLU A 330 -18.44 -31.28 6.24
CA GLU A 330 -17.44 -32.37 6.26
C GLU A 330 -16.10 -31.91 6.85
N VAL A 331 -15.69 -30.67 6.56
CA VAL A 331 -14.46 -30.07 7.12
C VAL A 331 -14.55 -29.92 8.63
N ILE A 332 -15.68 -29.42 9.14
CA ILE A 332 -15.91 -29.25 10.57
C ILE A 332 -15.85 -30.61 11.29
N GLU A 333 -16.59 -31.60 10.79
CA GLU A 333 -16.65 -32.94 11.39
C GLU A 333 -15.27 -33.60 11.48
N GLU A 334 -14.50 -33.55 10.39
CA GLU A 334 -13.22 -34.23 10.32
C GLU A 334 -12.13 -33.51 11.14
N LEU A 335 -12.11 -32.17 11.16
CA LEU A 335 -11.21 -31.42 12.03
C LEU A 335 -11.54 -31.59 13.52
N GLN A 336 -12.82 -31.69 13.88
CA GLN A 336 -13.22 -32.00 15.26
C GLN A 336 -12.78 -33.40 15.67
N ALA A 337 -12.92 -34.39 14.79
CA ALA A 337 -12.44 -35.74 15.03
C ALA A 337 -10.91 -35.79 15.20
N ALA A 338 -10.16 -35.08 14.36
CA ALA A 338 -8.71 -34.96 14.50
C ALA A 338 -8.30 -34.27 15.81
N ARG A 339 -8.98 -33.16 16.17
CA ARG A 339 -8.74 -32.43 17.42
C ARG A 339 -8.93 -33.31 18.65
N LEU A 340 -10.00 -34.12 18.72
CA LEU A 340 -10.26 -35.00 19.86
C LEU A 340 -9.15 -36.04 20.09
N GLN A 341 -8.45 -36.46 19.04
CA GLN A 341 -7.30 -37.35 19.15
C GLN A 341 -6.04 -36.64 19.67
N GLU A 342 -5.92 -35.33 19.43
CA GLU A 342 -4.81 -34.49 19.91
C GLU A 342 -5.06 -33.93 21.33
N SER A 343 -6.33 -33.84 21.76
CA SER A 343 -6.78 -33.20 23.01
C SER A 343 -6.49 -33.99 24.30
N ALA A 344 -5.62 -35.01 24.27
CA ALA A 344 -5.17 -35.69 25.48
C ALA A 344 -4.28 -34.80 26.39
N GLY A 345 -4.09 -33.50 26.09
CA GLY A 345 -3.44 -32.57 27.00
C GLY A 345 -3.31 -31.09 26.62
N SER A 346 -4.38 -30.34 26.29
CA SER A 346 -4.24 -28.86 26.23
C SER A 346 -5.45 -28.06 26.78
N GLN A 347 -5.14 -26.96 27.46
CA GLN A 347 -6.05 -25.98 28.09
C GLN A 347 -6.09 -24.69 27.25
N SER A 348 -6.88 -24.67 26.18
CA SER A 348 -6.85 -23.62 25.13
C SER A 348 -7.08 -22.17 25.61
N ASN A 349 -8.01 -21.93 26.55
CA ASN A 349 -8.36 -20.55 26.90
C ASN A 349 -7.27 -19.78 27.68
N GLN A 350 -6.35 -20.47 28.39
CA GLN A 350 -5.23 -19.81 29.08
C GLN A 350 -4.05 -19.50 28.14
N GLU A 351 -4.01 -20.11 26.96
CA GLU A 351 -2.93 -19.93 25.98
C GLU A 351 -3.18 -18.73 25.07
N ILE A 352 -4.43 -18.45 24.71
CA ILE A 352 -4.82 -17.27 23.91
C ILE A 352 -4.49 -15.97 24.64
N GLU A 353 -4.83 -15.84 25.93
CA GLU A 353 -4.53 -14.62 26.70
C GLU A 353 -3.01 -14.38 26.78
N LYS A 354 -2.22 -15.44 26.98
CA LYS A 354 -0.75 -15.36 26.98
C LYS A 354 -0.19 -14.98 25.61
N LEU A 355 -0.84 -15.39 24.52
CA LEU A 355 -0.46 -15.05 23.16
C LEU A 355 -0.77 -13.57 22.84
N LEU A 356 -1.96 -13.10 23.24
CA LEU A 356 -2.46 -11.77 22.88
C LEU A 356 -1.94 -10.65 23.78
N ALA A 357 -1.76 -10.88 25.09
CA ALA A 357 -1.40 -9.81 26.03
C ALA A 357 -0.10 -9.06 25.66
N PRO A 358 0.99 -9.71 25.25
CA PRO A 358 2.20 -9.00 24.80
C PRO A 358 1.96 -8.17 23.52
N LEU A 359 1.14 -8.68 22.60
CA LEU A 359 0.83 -8.00 21.34
C LEU A 359 -0.09 -6.80 21.57
N GLU A 360 -1.03 -6.90 22.50
CA GLU A 360 -1.88 -5.77 22.92
C GLU A 360 -1.06 -4.67 23.58
N GLU A 361 -0.08 -5.03 24.41
CA GLU A 361 0.86 -4.07 24.98
C GLU A 361 1.74 -3.41 23.90
N GLU A 362 2.23 -4.19 22.93
CA GLU A 362 2.95 -3.66 21.77
C GLU A 362 2.07 -2.70 20.95
N LYS A 363 0.84 -3.09 20.61
CA LYS A 363 -0.15 -2.27 19.88
C LYS A 363 -0.44 -0.96 20.63
N ARG A 364 -0.57 -1.01 21.97
CA ARG A 364 -0.72 0.20 22.81
C ARG A 364 0.52 1.08 22.76
N ASN A 365 1.71 0.50 22.87
CA ASN A 365 2.98 1.24 22.85
C ASN A 365 3.28 1.84 21.47
N GLU A 366 3.02 1.11 20.39
CA GLU A 366 3.11 1.61 19.01
C GLU A 366 2.09 2.73 18.77
N GLY A 367 0.86 2.57 19.27
CA GLY A 367 -0.17 3.60 19.26
C GLY A 367 0.29 4.88 19.96
N GLN A 368 0.92 4.77 21.13
CA GLN A 368 1.49 5.90 21.88
C GLN A 368 2.69 6.54 21.17
N LYS A 369 3.61 5.74 20.59
CA LYS A 369 4.75 6.26 19.82
C LYS A 369 4.30 6.94 18.54
N ARG A 370 3.32 6.37 17.83
CA ARG A 370 2.68 6.97 16.66
C ARG A 370 2.02 8.28 17.06
N ALA A 371 1.20 8.27 18.11
CA ALA A 371 0.60 9.46 18.70
C ALA A 371 1.64 10.56 19.00
N GLN A 372 2.77 10.21 19.60
CA GLN A 372 3.85 11.13 19.91
C GLN A 372 4.50 11.72 18.65
N ARG A 373 4.89 10.88 17.67
CA ARG A 373 5.44 11.33 16.38
C ARG A 373 4.47 12.23 15.62
N GLU A 374 3.20 11.86 15.61
CA GLU A 374 2.14 12.61 14.96
C GLU A 374 1.91 13.98 15.63
N THR A 375 1.99 14.03 16.96
CA THR A 375 1.94 15.27 17.76
C THR A 375 3.15 16.16 17.49
N GLU A 376 4.36 15.58 17.42
CA GLU A 376 5.59 16.31 17.06
C GLU A 376 5.58 16.82 15.62
N GLN A 377 5.03 16.04 14.68
CA GLN A 377 4.91 16.44 13.29
C GLN A 377 3.90 17.58 13.12
N MET A 378 2.83 17.59 13.93
CA MET A 378 1.95 18.74 14.04
C MET A 378 2.79 19.97 14.41
N MET A 379 3.53 19.94 15.52
CA MET A 379 4.38 21.06 16.01
C MET A 379 5.43 21.62 15.02
N ARG A 380 5.84 20.86 13.99
CA ARG A 380 6.96 21.25 13.09
C ARG A 380 6.56 22.00 11.82
N THR A 381 5.28 22.19 11.52
CA THR A 381 4.87 22.90 10.30
C THR A 381 5.03 24.42 10.44
N LYS A 382 6.08 25.00 9.85
CA LYS A 382 6.24 26.46 9.76
C LYS A 382 5.11 27.10 8.93
N PRO A 383 4.65 28.32 9.25
CA PRO A 383 3.73 29.07 8.41
C PRO A 383 4.38 29.32 7.04
N VAL A 384 3.69 29.00 5.96
CA VAL A 384 4.10 29.41 4.60
C VAL A 384 3.73 30.87 4.43
N THR A 385 4.70 31.77 4.60
CA THR A 385 4.56 33.21 4.37
C THR A 385 4.83 33.53 2.90
N THR A 386 3.81 33.45 2.04
CA THR A 386 3.79 34.23 0.79
C THR A 386 2.40 34.82 0.55
N PRO A 387 2.27 36.14 0.32
CA PRO A 387 1.00 36.77 0.05
C PRO A 387 0.57 36.48 -1.39
N VAL A 388 -0.69 36.07 -1.60
CA VAL A 388 -1.29 35.99 -2.93
C VAL A 388 -2.67 36.64 -2.93
N THR A 389 -2.84 37.46 -3.96
CA THR A 389 -4.00 38.27 -4.33
C THR A 389 -5.25 37.43 -4.57
N VAL A 390 -6.38 37.88 -4.04
CA VAL A 390 -7.69 37.24 -4.13
C VAL A 390 -8.23 37.27 -5.56
N LYS A 391 -8.57 36.11 -6.12
CA LYS A 391 -9.61 35.98 -7.14
C LYS A 391 -10.69 35.02 -6.64
N GLN A 392 -11.94 35.44 -6.82
CA GLN A 392 -13.16 34.82 -6.29
C GLN A 392 -13.39 33.39 -6.80
N PRO A 393 -14.08 32.52 -6.03
CA PRO A 393 -14.28 31.12 -6.38
C PRO A 393 -15.46 30.94 -7.35
N GLN A 394 -15.22 30.23 -8.45
CA GLN A 394 -16.27 29.54 -9.21
C GLN A 394 -16.41 28.11 -8.66
N LYS A 395 -17.66 27.68 -8.44
CA LYS A 395 -18.02 26.35 -7.93
C LYS A 395 -17.78 25.28 -9.00
N SER A 396 -16.94 24.28 -8.73
CA SER A 396 -16.94 23.00 -9.47
C SER A 396 -16.84 21.81 -8.50
N ALA A 397 -17.57 20.74 -8.80
CA ALA A 397 -17.78 19.56 -7.96
C ALA A 397 -16.56 18.60 -7.87
N THR A 398 -15.35 19.10 -8.03
CA THR A 398 -14.11 18.30 -8.19
C THR A 398 -13.24 18.19 -6.93
N ASP A 399 -13.54 18.94 -5.87
CA ASP A 399 -12.66 19.10 -4.70
C ASP A 399 -12.84 18.08 -3.54
N VAL A 400 -13.61 17.01 -3.75
CA VAL A 400 -13.79 15.95 -2.73
C VAL A 400 -12.68 14.89 -2.82
N ASN A 401 -12.06 14.72 -4.00
CA ASN A 401 -11.13 13.62 -4.29
C ASN A 401 -9.72 13.77 -3.70
N GLU A 402 -9.13 14.96 -3.67
CA GLU A 402 -7.70 15.11 -3.31
C GLU A 402 -7.41 15.18 -1.80
N LEU A 403 -8.44 15.15 -0.95
CA LEU A 403 -8.25 15.42 0.48
C LEU A 403 -8.78 14.34 1.43
N ILE A 404 -9.37 13.25 0.91
CA ILE A 404 -9.55 12.01 1.70
C ILE A 404 -8.29 11.12 1.59
N GLN A 405 -7.48 11.31 0.54
CA GLN A 405 -6.16 10.68 0.34
C GLN A 405 -4.99 11.56 0.83
N GLY A 406 -5.27 12.71 1.45
CA GLY A 406 -4.32 13.80 1.71
C GLY A 406 -3.45 13.70 2.97
N VAL A 407 -3.24 12.51 3.56
CA VAL A 407 -2.19 12.29 4.57
C VAL A 407 -1.44 10.99 4.28
N GLU A 408 -1.07 10.75 3.03
CA GLU A 408 -0.08 9.72 2.67
C GLU A 408 1.29 10.38 2.47
N ASN A 409 2.01 10.53 3.58
CA ASN A 409 3.47 10.51 3.54
C ASN A 409 3.91 9.13 4.05
N ASP A 410 3.75 8.12 3.19
CA ASP A 410 4.78 7.10 2.94
C ASP A 410 4.25 6.05 1.95
N ALA A 411 5.20 5.49 1.19
CA ALA A 411 5.08 4.44 0.18
C ALA A 411 4.61 4.83 -1.25
N ARG A 412 5.61 4.90 -2.14
CA ARG A 412 5.45 4.65 -3.59
C ARG A 412 4.79 3.29 -3.82
N ALA A 413 3.89 3.18 -4.80
CA ALA A 413 4.06 2.31 -5.98
C ALA A 413 2.85 2.32 -6.95
N VAL A 414 3.15 2.71 -8.19
CA VAL A 414 2.82 2.02 -9.46
C VAL A 414 1.34 1.85 -9.88
N LYS A 415 0.99 2.46 -11.03
CA LYS A 415 0.54 1.74 -12.24
C LYS A 415 1.15 2.41 -13.46
N ASN A 416 1.94 1.75 -14.31
CA ASN A 416 1.74 0.51 -15.06
C ASN A 416 0.78 0.70 -16.24
N THR A 417 1.35 0.33 -17.38
CA THR A 417 0.90 0.34 -18.78
C THR A 417 0.21 -0.97 -19.12
N ASP A 418 -0.73 -0.97 -20.06
CA ASP A 418 -1.03 -2.11 -20.97
C ASP A 418 -1.29 -1.51 -22.36
N ALA A 419 -1.04 -2.15 -23.51
CA ALA A 419 -0.78 -3.55 -23.81
C ALA A 419 0.15 -3.69 -25.04
N GLN A 420 0.81 -4.85 -25.11
CA GLN A 420 0.99 -5.80 -26.23
C GLN A 420 0.75 -5.33 -27.71
N ARG A 421 1.46 -5.80 -28.76
CA ARG A 421 1.62 -7.21 -29.21
C ARG A 421 2.55 -7.31 -30.44
N ARG A 422 3.26 -8.45 -30.57
CA ARG A 422 3.85 -9.12 -31.78
C ARG A 422 4.99 -8.38 -32.52
N ASP A 423 6.06 -8.99 -33.05
CA ASP A 423 6.33 -10.36 -33.48
C ASP A 423 7.86 -10.63 -33.63
N SER A 424 8.25 -11.91 -33.65
CA SER A 424 9.39 -12.51 -34.38
C SER A 424 10.86 -12.43 -33.91
N ARG A 425 11.32 -13.60 -33.40
CA ARG A 425 12.44 -14.46 -33.88
C ARG A 425 13.93 -14.12 -33.61
N ARG A 426 14.59 -15.18 -33.09
CA ARG A 426 15.99 -15.65 -33.26
C ARG A 426 17.08 -14.93 -32.44
N GLN A 427 18.15 -15.55 -31.94
CA GLN A 427 18.60 -16.92 -31.64
C GLN A 427 20.05 -16.74 -31.09
N VAL A 428 20.52 -17.60 -30.15
CA VAL A 428 21.94 -17.84 -29.79
C VAL A 428 22.64 -16.68 -29.01
N GLY A 429 23.43 -16.86 -27.95
CA GLY A 429 23.99 -18.03 -27.27
C GLY A 429 24.84 -17.61 -26.06
N LEU A 430 25.26 -18.63 -25.31
CA LEU A 430 26.06 -18.71 -24.08
C LEU A 430 27.14 -17.63 -23.83
N ALA A 431 27.32 -17.25 -22.55
CA ALA A 431 28.54 -17.54 -21.80
C ALA A 431 28.43 -17.16 -20.29
N ARG A 432 29.14 -17.94 -19.48
CA ARG A 432 29.16 -18.00 -18.01
C ARG A 432 30.14 -16.99 -17.37
N SER A 433 29.87 -16.76 -16.07
CA SER A 433 30.78 -16.40 -14.94
C SER A 433 31.55 -15.06 -15.03
N THR A 434 31.62 -14.24 -14.00
CA THR A 434 32.15 -14.52 -12.66
C THR A 434 31.72 -13.44 -11.66
N SER A 435 31.57 -13.85 -10.41
CA SER A 435 31.36 -13.01 -9.24
C SER A 435 32.53 -12.08 -8.94
N ARG A 436 32.25 -10.80 -8.66
CA ARG A 436 32.96 -9.98 -7.67
C ARG A 436 32.05 -8.82 -7.24
N ASP A 437 31.57 -8.92 -6.01
CA ASP A 437 30.83 -7.88 -5.29
C ASP A 437 31.69 -6.63 -5.03
N SER A 438 31.00 -5.49 -5.04
CA SER A 438 31.06 -4.33 -4.12
C SER A 438 31.07 -2.95 -4.80
N ASP A 439 30.07 -2.15 -4.43
CA ASP A 439 30.03 -0.67 -4.46
C ASP A 439 29.78 0.11 -5.77
N THR A 440 29.14 -0.47 -6.79
CA THR A 440 28.68 0.31 -7.96
C THR A 440 27.16 0.50 -8.08
N THR A 441 26.36 -0.19 -7.28
CA THR A 441 24.88 -0.21 -7.38
C THR A 441 24.15 0.97 -6.70
N THR A 442 24.87 1.84 -5.99
CA THR A 442 24.31 2.98 -5.24
C THR A 442 24.54 4.37 -5.87
N LEU A 443 25.32 4.48 -6.95
CA LEU A 443 25.65 5.76 -7.56
C LEU A 443 24.55 6.25 -8.52
N SER A 444 24.21 7.54 -8.43
CA SER A 444 23.20 8.16 -9.31
C SER A 444 23.82 8.60 -10.65
N LEU A 445 23.27 8.11 -11.76
CA LEU A 445 23.62 8.46 -13.14
C LEU A 445 22.90 9.73 -13.57
N VAL A 446 23.59 10.66 -14.22
CA VAL A 446 22.99 11.88 -14.76
C VAL A 446 22.84 11.76 -16.27
N LEU A 447 21.59 11.86 -16.72
CA LEU A 447 21.14 11.62 -18.08
C LEU A 447 20.51 12.88 -18.65
N ALA A 448 20.61 13.06 -19.96
CA ALA A 448 19.94 14.14 -20.66
C ALA A 448 18.98 13.62 -21.72
N CYS A 449 17.83 14.28 -21.83
CA CYS A 449 16.90 14.09 -22.94
C CYS A 449 17.27 14.95 -24.14
N LYS A 450 16.82 14.54 -25.33
CA LYS A 450 16.85 15.36 -26.56
C LYS A 450 16.09 16.68 -26.40
N CYS A 451 15.07 16.76 -25.54
CA CYS A 451 14.38 18.03 -25.24
C CYS A 451 15.17 19.00 -24.36
N GLY A 452 16.40 18.65 -23.97
CA GLY A 452 17.28 19.50 -23.18
C GLY A 452 17.29 19.18 -21.67
N ALA A 453 16.23 18.56 -21.13
CA ALA A 453 16.11 18.23 -19.71
C ALA A 453 17.22 17.29 -19.21
N VAL A 454 17.70 17.52 -17.98
CA VAL A 454 18.74 16.70 -17.32
C VAL A 454 18.24 16.21 -15.98
N PHE A 455 18.45 14.95 -15.68
CA PHE A 455 17.95 14.33 -14.45
C PHE A 455 18.89 13.22 -13.97
N ALA A 456 18.84 12.97 -12.66
CA ALA A 456 19.61 11.92 -12.01
C ALA A 456 18.76 10.66 -11.83
N ALA A 457 19.17 9.56 -12.42
CA ALA A 457 18.59 8.23 -12.30
C ALA A 457 19.43 7.33 -11.36
N PRO A 458 18.82 6.44 -10.56
CA PRO A 458 19.57 5.47 -9.77
C PRO A 458 20.39 4.50 -10.65
N GLY A 459 21.62 4.17 -10.24
CA GLY A 459 22.48 3.22 -10.95
C GLY A 459 21.87 1.83 -11.15
N LYS A 460 20.97 1.38 -10.26
CA LYS A 460 20.20 0.14 -10.42
C LYS A 460 19.26 0.08 -11.65
N LEU A 461 19.07 1.20 -12.34
CA LEU A 461 18.31 1.26 -13.59
C LEU A 461 19.21 1.21 -14.84
N ALA A 462 20.52 1.03 -14.67
CA ALA A 462 21.49 0.73 -15.72
C ALA A 462 20.94 -0.27 -16.76
N GLY A 463 21.11 0.05 -18.05
CA GLY A 463 20.64 -0.78 -19.17
C GLY A 463 19.13 -0.68 -19.47
N LYS A 464 18.34 0.05 -18.67
CA LYS A 464 16.91 0.29 -18.92
C LYS A 464 16.71 1.59 -19.71
N ILE A 465 15.51 1.81 -20.24
CA ILE A 465 15.14 3.06 -20.91
C ILE A 465 14.16 3.82 -20.02
N LEU A 466 14.41 5.11 -19.78
CA LEU A 466 13.50 6.00 -19.07
C LEU A 466 12.75 6.90 -20.04
N SER A 467 11.48 7.19 -19.72
CA SER A 467 10.78 8.31 -20.35
C SER A 467 11.17 9.61 -19.66
N CYS A 468 11.49 10.62 -20.47
CA CYS A 468 11.71 11.98 -20.00
C CYS A 468 10.45 12.48 -19.29
N PRO A 469 10.53 12.97 -18.04
CA PRO A 469 9.37 13.56 -17.37
C PRO A 469 8.85 14.84 -18.05
N SER A 470 9.71 15.52 -18.83
CA SER A 470 9.38 16.80 -19.46
C SER A 470 8.78 16.68 -20.86
N CYS A 471 9.12 15.64 -21.63
CA CYS A 471 8.62 15.48 -23.00
C CYS A 471 8.21 14.05 -23.36
N SER A 472 8.24 13.13 -22.39
CA SER A 472 7.99 11.70 -22.58
C SER A 472 8.92 10.98 -23.56
N GLY A 473 9.97 11.64 -24.06
CA GLY A 473 10.96 11.05 -24.97
C GLY A 473 11.81 9.96 -24.29
N LYS A 474 12.12 8.88 -25.01
CA LYS A 474 12.87 7.73 -24.51
C LYS A 474 14.36 8.05 -24.35
N ILE A 475 14.92 7.73 -23.19
CA ILE A 475 16.31 8.01 -22.81
C ILE A 475 16.92 6.71 -22.31
N PRO A 476 17.80 6.08 -23.09
CA PRO A 476 18.50 4.88 -22.62
C PRO A 476 19.41 5.25 -21.45
N ILE A 477 19.29 4.52 -20.34
CA ILE A 477 20.23 4.57 -19.24
C ILE A 477 21.38 3.63 -19.60
N PRO A 478 22.59 4.15 -19.76
CA PRO A 478 23.71 3.28 -20.09
C PRO A 478 24.07 2.39 -18.92
N ASP A 479 24.65 1.24 -19.22
CA ASP A 479 25.13 0.30 -18.22
C ASP A 479 26.56 0.68 -17.78
N PRO A 480 26.77 1.12 -16.52
CA PRO A 480 28.08 1.53 -16.04
C PRO A 480 29.07 0.37 -15.89
N GLN A 481 28.63 -0.89 -15.98
CA GLN A 481 29.52 -2.06 -16.04
C GLN A 481 30.04 -2.34 -17.46
N LYS A 482 29.37 -1.82 -18.50
CA LYS A 482 29.81 -1.90 -19.92
C LYS A 482 30.62 -0.67 -20.33
N ARG A 483 31.59 -0.26 -19.49
CA ARG A 483 32.38 0.97 -19.67
C ARG A 483 33.04 1.02 -21.06
N VAL A 484 32.59 1.92 -21.92
CA VAL A 484 33.39 2.42 -23.05
C VAL A 484 34.11 3.67 -22.55
N ALA A 485 35.45 3.70 -22.67
CA ALA A 485 36.25 4.83 -22.22
C ALA A 485 35.82 6.14 -22.92
N GLY A 486 35.51 7.19 -22.16
CA GLY A 486 35.18 8.52 -22.68
C GLY A 486 33.70 8.94 -22.68
N GLU A 487 32.77 8.07 -22.28
CA GLU A 487 31.32 8.38 -22.24
C GLU A 487 30.79 8.86 -20.88
N TYR A 488 31.59 8.78 -19.81
CA TYR A 488 31.17 9.06 -18.44
C TYR A 488 32.18 9.96 -17.71
N SER A 489 31.70 10.87 -16.86
CA SER A 489 32.55 11.66 -15.95
C SER A 489 31.97 11.69 -14.54
N GLU A 490 32.81 11.46 -13.53
CA GLU A 490 32.40 11.60 -12.13
C GLU A 490 32.30 13.08 -11.76
N VAL A 491 31.17 13.47 -11.19
CA VAL A 491 30.87 14.83 -10.74
C VAL A 491 30.64 14.81 -9.23
N ARG A 492 31.40 15.64 -8.51
CA ARG A 492 31.28 15.75 -7.05
C ARG A 492 30.61 17.07 -6.67
N CYS A 493 29.56 16.99 -5.86
CA CYS A 493 28.95 18.15 -5.23
C CYS A 493 29.76 18.56 -3.99
N PRO A 494 29.87 19.87 -3.67
CA PRO A 494 30.54 20.33 -2.44
C PRO A 494 30.01 19.72 -1.14
N CYS A 495 28.77 19.22 -1.11
CA CYS A 495 28.21 18.51 0.06
C CYS A 495 28.65 17.04 0.18
N GLY A 496 29.61 16.60 -0.63
CA GLY A 496 30.18 15.25 -0.65
C GLY A 496 29.43 14.23 -1.49
N GLU A 497 28.31 14.60 -2.13
CA GLU A 497 27.54 13.67 -2.99
C GLU A 497 28.23 13.48 -4.35
N ARG A 498 28.30 12.23 -4.84
CA ARG A 498 28.97 11.85 -6.07
C ARG A 498 27.97 11.35 -7.12
N PHE A 499 28.15 11.76 -8.36
CA PHE A 499 27.30 11.41 -9.49
C PHE A 499 28.16 11.00 -10.69
N PHE A 500 27.61 10.18 -11.59
CA PHE A 500 28.27 9.87 -12.88
C PHE A 500 27.45 10.47 -14.00
N ALA A 501 28.00 11.45 -14.71
CA ALA A 501 27.34 12.09 -15.84
C ALA A 501 27.69 11.40 -17.16
N THR A 502 26.70 11.29 -18.03
CA THR A 502 26.82 10.71 -19.38
C THR A 502 26.96 11.81 -20.44
N GLY A 503 27.48 11.46 -21.61
CA GLY A 503 27.69 12.34 -22.77
C GLY A 503 26.71 13.51 -22.96
N GLY A 504 25.41 13.24 -22.99
CA GLY A 504 24.38 14.26 -23.24
C GLY A 504 24.15 15.26 -22.09
N ALA A 505 24.62 14.94 -20.89
CA ALA A 505 24.49 15.77 -19.69
C ALA A 505 25.67 16.74 -19.50
N PHE A 506 26.74 16.57 -20.27
CA PHE A 506 27.92 17.42 -20.24
C PHE A 506 27.59 18.88 -20.59
N GLY A 507 28.14 19.83 -19.81
CA GLY A 507 27.92 21.26 -19.96
C GLY A 507 26.58 21.77 -19.41
N LYS A 508 25.78 20.92 -18.79
CA LYS A 508 24.48 21.28 -18.19
C LYS A 508 24.55 21.28 -16.67
N THR A 509 23.59 21.93 -16.02
CA THR A 509 23.52 22.04 -14.56
C THR A 509 22.46 21.10 -14.00
N LEU A 510 22.81 20.29 -13.00
CA LEU A 510 21.85 19.49 -12.24
C LEU A 510 21.58 20.12 -10.86
N LYS A 511 20.43 19.83 -10.26
CA LYS A 511 20.15 20.17 -8.86
C LYS A 511 20.49 18.98 -7.98
N CYS A 512 21.45 19.14 -7.08
CA CYS A 512 21.89 18.08 -6.16
C CYS A 512 20.71 17.55 -5.32
N LYS A 513 20.55 16.23 -5.17
CA LYS A 513 19.42 15.67 -4.43
C LYS A 513 19.58 15.84 -2.91
N LYS A 514 20.81 15.79 -2.39
CA LYS A 514 21.09 15.98 -0.96
C LYS A 514 21.02 17.44 -0.52
N CYS A 515 21.74 18.35 -1.18
CA CYS A 515 21.83 19.75 -0.73
C CYS A 515 21.01 20.75 -1.55
N ARG A 516 20.34 20.31 -2.62
CA ARG A 516 19.52 21.15 -3.52
C ARG A 516 20.25 22.29 -4.23
N LYS A 517 21.58 22.43 -4.07
CA LYS A 517 22.40 23.41 -4.81
C LYS A 517 22.63 22.97 -6.27
N PRO A 518 22.74 23.92 -7.21
CA PRO A 518 23.11 23.62 -8.60
C PRO A 518 24.54 23.10 -8.67
N VAL A 519 24.76 22.06 -9.49
CA VAL A 519 26.06 21.45 -9.77
C VAL A 519 26.24 21.44 -11.28
N SER A 520 27.26 22.16 -11.77
CA SER A 520 27.61 22.18 -13.19
C SER A 520 28.35 20.91 -13.57
N ILE A 521 27.91 20.27 -14.64
CA ILE A 521 28.52 19.03 -15.15
C ILE A 521 29.63 19.41 -16.13
N PRO A 522 30.91 19.16 -15.81
CA PRO A 522 32.00 19.46 -16.72
C PRO A 522 31.85 18.65 -18.00
N ASN A 523 32.13 19.27 -19.15
CA ASN A 523 32.17 18.58 -20.43
C ASN A 523 33.61 18.11 -20.72
N PRO A 524 33.91 16.80 -20.69
CA PRO A 524 35.26 16.29 -20.94
C PRO A 524 35.75 16.53 -22.37
N LYS A 525 34.87 16.86 -23.34
CA LYS A 525 35.22 17.29 -24.71
C LYS A 525 35.29 18.81 -24.88
N SER A 526 35.49 19.53 -23.77
CA SER A 526 35.57 20.99 -23.79
C SER A 526 36.89 21.47 -23.22
N ARG A 527 37.51 22.40 -23.96
CA ARG A 527 38.75 23.04 -23.59
C ARG A 527 38.44 24.28 -22.77
N ALA A 528 39.16 24.46 -21.67
CA ALA A 528 39.08 25.70 -20.92
C ALA A 528 39.76 26.81 -21.73
N VAL A 529 38.98 27.82 -22.14
CA VAL A 529 39.46 29.02 -22.81
C VAL A 529 39.17 30.23 -21.93
N SER A 530 40.05 31.24 -21.94
CA SER A 530 39.84 32.48 -21.19
C SER A 530 39.73 33.66 -22.15
N CYS A 531 38.80 34.57 -21.84
CA CYS A 531 38.73 35.83 -22.56
C CYS A 531 39.87 36.74 -22.08
N LYS A 532 40.78 37.12 -22.98
CA LYS A 532 41.89 38.03 -22.64
C LYS A 532 41.42 39.43 -22.22
N LYS A 533 40.21 39.84 -22.63
CA LYS A 533 39.67 41.17 -22.33
C LYS A 533 39.09 41.29 -20.91
N CYS A 534 38.39 40.27 -20.43
CA CYS A 534 37.71 40.32 -19.11
C CYS A 534 38.16 39.22 -18.13
N GLY A 535 39.09 38.35 -18.51
CA GLY A 535 39.63 37.29 -17.66
C GLY A 535 38.69 36.11 -17.37
N GLN A 536 37.43 36.17 -17.79
CA GLN A 536 36.48 35.08 -17.55
C GLN A 536 36.85 33.81 -18.34
N ARG A 537 36.67 32.66 -17.68
CA ARG A 537 36.97 31.33 -18.20
C ARG A 537 35.69 30.66 -18.70
N PHE A 538 35.77 30.08 -19.88
CA PHE A 538 34.69 29.41 -20.58
C PHE A 538 35.14 28.02 -21.04
N ALA A 539 34.17 27.15 -21.31
CA ALA A 539 34.41 25.83 -21.87
C ALA A 539 34.02 25.85 -23.36
N ALA A 540 34.99 25.66 -24.26
CA ALA A 540 34.76 25.61 -25.70
C ALA A 540 34.76 24.16 -26.19
N SER A 541 33.78 23.75 -26.99
CA SER A 541 33.73 22.41 -27.57
C SER A 541 34.84 22.20 -28.61
N ASP A 542 35.29 20.95 -28.78
CA ASP A 542 36.30 20.61 -29.80
C ASP A 542 35.89 20.97 -31.25
N SER A 543 34.59 21.07 -31.55
CA SER A 543 34.08 21.57 -32.85
C SER A 543 34.40 23.04 -33.16
N LEU A 544 34.85 23.78 -32.13
CA LEU A 544 35.29 25.16 -32.22
C LEU A 544 36.83 25.29 -32.19
N ALA A 545 37.58 24.18 -32.14
CA ALA A 545 39.03 24.20 -32.14
C ALA A 545 39.59 24.96 -33.35
N GLY A 546 40.55 25.86 -33.10
CA GLY A 546 41.16 26.72 -34.10
C GLY A 546 40.31 27.93 -34.53
N LYS A 547 39.05 28.05 -34.08
CA LYS A 547 38.17 29.18 -34.42
C LYS A 547 38.25 30.29 -33.38
N THR A 548 37.90 31.51 -33.80
CA THR A 548 37.73 32.66 -32.91
C THR A 548 36.25 32.89 -32.67
N VAL A 549 35.84 32.97 -31.41
CA VAL A 549 34.44 33.18 -30.99
C VAL A 549 34.32 34.41 -30.10
N ALA A 550 33.15 35.05 -30.08
CA ALA A 550 32.93 36.23 -29.24
C ALA A 550 32.65 35.83 -27.78
N CYS A 551 33.22 36.59 -26.84
CA CYS A 551 32.96 36.45 -25.41
C CYS A 551 31.49 36.82 -25.11
N PRO A 552 30.70 35.96 -24.47
CA PRO A 552 29.30 36.27 -24.14
C PRO A 552 29.15 37.47 -23.21
N SER A 553 30.15 37.74 -22.38
CA SER A 553 30.08 38.75 -21.32
C SER A 553 30.57 40.13 -21.73
N CYS A 554 31.47 40.23 -22.72
CA CYS A 554 32.07 41.52 -23.11
C CYS A 554 32.29 41.67 -24.62
N SER A 555 31.81 40.70 -25.41
CA SER A 555 31.93 40.60 -26.87
C SER A 555 33.37 40.58 -27.41
N GLY A 556 34.38 40.49 -26.54
CA GLY A 556 35.79 40.38 -26.94
C GLY A 556 36.13 39.04 -27.59
N ALA A 557 37.07 39.02 -28.53
CA ALA A 557 37.45 37.81 -29.24
C ALA A 557 38.16 36.78 -28.33
N ILE A 558 37.73 35.52 -28.40
CA ILE A 558 38.31 34.36 -27.73
C ILE A 558 38.82 33.39 -28.81
N LYS A 559 40.14 33.20 -28.89
CA LYS A 559 40.73 32.17 -29.76
C LYS A 559 40.69 30.81 -29.06
N VAL A 560 40.04 29.84 -29.68
CA VAL A 560 40.02 28.47 -29.21
C VAL A 560 41.24 27.72 -29.77
N PRO A 561 42.08 27.09 -28.93
CA PRO A 561 43.27 26.36 -29.40
C PRO A 561 42.91 25.24 -30.40
N PRO A 562 43.71 25.03 -31.47
CA PRO A 562 43.51 23.93 -32.42
C PRO A 562 43.72 22.57 -31.77
N LEU A 563 43.11 21.51 -32.34
CA LEU A 563 43.06 20.16 -31.75
C LEU A 563 44.42 19.60 -31.37
#